data_AF-U1PQN8-F1
#
_entry.id   AF-U1PQN8-F1
#
_cell.length_a   1.000
_cell.length_b   1.000
_cell.length_c   1.000
_cell.angle_alpha   90.00
_cell.angle_beta   90.00
_cell.angle_gamma   90.00
#
_symmetry.space_group_name_H-M   'P 1'
#
loop_
_entity.id
_entity.type
_entity.pdbx_description
1 polymer ?
#
loop_
_entity_poly.entity_id
_entity_poly.type
_entity_poly.pdbx_seq_one_letter_code
_entity_poly.pdbx_strand_id
1 'polypeptide(L)'
;MQLYTAAETETGTKIVPYEQTGFKSEETFEDQLQTHPELLMNERVFLIGRQVQLDGQYADLVGLDRWGNIIVIELKVGSSGSGSASEETILSQPQNYARSFESFGYDNLNEVYQEYCDRIERGKYDISKDSAHDGTLQTDFETVFGDSIEKHQFNSTQRMVVVAEEITRRTERNVRYLLEQGLNFQCREIQTFHLSGDDDSKTMLTSSTVVDYPTSRVRPRNRPNPTYPRLVNNILERSHPKFQSVTKAASISDLFPEGIDMREPRLVSQNTHHPTSIRYRLAPKPDDGTIVIAIDAQDDTVDAVSEVQEMHADFSEQGLEVTGNQTYRVVTRKWEIESADGLDETMRDEIADTFAMLVRLGHEAFADSQREIHG
;
A
#
# COMPACT_ATOMS: atom_id res chain seq x y z
N MET A 1 -4.31 -18.67 2.07
CA MET A 1 -5.66 -18.15 2.36
C MET A 1 -6.70 -19.26 2.13
N GLN A 2 -7.91 -19.23 2.73
CA GLN A 2 -9.02 -20.14 2.34
C GLN A 2 -10.19 -19.34 1.80
N LEU A 3 -10.72 -19.76 0.65
CA LEU A 3 -11.88 -19.15 0.02
C LEU A 3 -13.10 -20.03 0.21
N TYR A 4 -14.24 -19.41 0.48
CA TYR A 4 -15.51 -20.10 0.68
C TYR A 4 -16.59 -19.48 -0.20
N THR A 5 -17.52 -20.30 -0.65
CA THR A 5 -18.81 -19.85 -1.17
C THR A 5 -19.89 -20.02 -0.12
N ALA A 6 -20.80 -19.05 -0.04
CA ALA A 6 -21.98 -19.09 0.80
C ALA A 6 -23.21 -19.13 -0.11
N ALA A 7 -23.94 -20.25 -0.09
CA ALA A 7 -25.19 -20.41 -0.83
C ALA A 7 -26.36 -20.44 0.16
N GLU A 8 -27.38 -19.60 -0.06
CA GLU A 8 -28.62 -19.69 0.69
C GLU A 8 -29.42 -20.93 0.26
N THR A 9 -29.79 -21.78 1.21
CA THR A 9 -30.67 -22.92 1.00
C THR A 9 -31.92 -22.81 1.88
N GLU A 10 -32.93 -23.63 1.60
CA GLU A 10 -34.17 -23.67 2.40
C GLU A 10 -33.94 -23.98 3.89
N THR A 11 -32.77 -24.53 4.25
CA THR A 11 -32.40 -24.89 5.62
C THR A 11 -31.32 -24.00 6.24
N GLY A 12 -30.89 -22.93 5.55
CA GLY A 12 -29.90 -21.96 6.02
C GLY A 12 -28.76 -21.72 5.03
N THR A 13 -27.72 -21.00 5.45
CA THR A 13 -26.55 -20.73 4.60
C THR A 13 -25.59 -21.92 4.59
N LYS A 14 -25.36 -22.51 3.42
CA LYS A 14 -24.36 -23.56 3.21
C LYS A 14 -23.02 -22.92 2.82
N ILE A 15 -21.98 -23.17 3.63
CA ILE A 15 -20.61 -22.71 3.39
C ILE A 15 -19.78 -23.87 2.82
N VAL A 16 -19.15 -23.67 1.67
CA VAL A 16 -18.30 -24.69 1.02
C VAL A 16 -16.95 -24.07 0.66
N PRO A 17 -15.82 -24.67 1.07
CA PRO A 17 -14.50 -24.19 0.64
C PRO A 17 -14.27 -24.46 -0.85
N TYR A 18 -13.60 -23.52 -1.53
CA TYR A 18 -13.07 -23.77 -2.86
C TYR A 18 -11.82 -24.63 -2.78
N GLU A 19 -11.66 -25.53 -3.75
CA GLU A 19 -10.45 -26.32 -3.89
C GLU A 19 -9.35 -25.44 -4.48
N GLN A 20 -8.26 -25.30 -3.71
CA GLN A 20 -7.03 -24.71 -4.21
C GLN A 20 -6.43 -25.66 -5.25
N THR A 21 -6.09 -25.13 -6.41
CA THR A 21 -5.34 -25.84 -7.42
C THR A 21 -3.98 -25.19 -7.61
N GLY A 22 -2.98 -26.04 -7.81
CA GLY A 22 -1.63 -25.58 -8.12
C GLY A 22 -1.52 -25.17 -9.58
N PHE A 23 -0.58 -24.28 -9.88
CA PHE A 23 -0.09 -24.06 -11.24
C PHE A 23 0.51 -25.35 -11.78
N LYS A 24 0.27 -25.60 -13.08
CA LYS A 24 0.75 -26.82 -13.73
C LYS A 24 2.27 -26.82 -13.92
N SER A 25 2.86 -25.65 -14.11
CA SER A 25 4.31 -25.44 -14.30
C SER A 25 4.69 -23.98 -14.00
N GLU A 26 5.99 -23.74 -13.74
CA GLU A 26 6.55 -22.38 -13.61
C GLU A 26 6.35 -21.56 -14.89
N GLU A 27 6.44 -22.18 -16.07
CA GLU A 27 6.17 -21.53 -17.36
C GLU A 27 4.74 -20.99 -17.45
N THR A 28 3.73 -21.77 -17.06
CA THR A 28 2.33 -21.29 -17.03
C THR A 28 2.15 -20.17 -16.01
N PHE A 29 2.87 -20.23 -14.89
CA PHE A 29 2.81 -19.18 -13.87
C PHE A 29 3.41 -17.87 -14.39
N GLU A 30 4.57 -17.95 -15.06
CA GLU A 30 5.18 -16.80 -15.74
C GLU A 30 4.27 -16.19 -16.80
N ASP A 31 3.65 -17.01 -17.66
CA ASP A 31 2.76 -16.53 -18.72
C ASP A 31 1.58 -15.73 -18.14
N GLN A 32 1.01 -16.21 -17.04
CA GLN A 32 -0.07 -15.52 -16.35
C GLN A 32 0.39 -14.19 -15.74
N LEU A 33 1.56 -14.17 -15.08
CA LEU A 33 2.08 -12.95 -14.45
C LEU A 33 2.60 -11.92 -15.45
N GLN A 34 3.04 -12.37 -16.63
CA GLN A 34 3.37 -11.48 -17.73
C GLN A 34 2.11 -10.81 -18.30
N THR A 35 1.00 -11.54 -18.38
CA THR A 35 -0.29 -11.02 -18.85
C THR A 35 -1.00 -10.16 -17.81
N HIS A 36 -0.81 -10.48 -16.53
CA HIS A 36 -1.43 -9.84 -15.39
C HIS A 36 -0.39 -9.35 -14.36
N PRO A 37 0.48 -8.39 -14.74
CA PRO A 37 1.53 -7.88 -13.86
C PRO A 37 0.98 -7.19 -12.60
N GLU A 38 -0.30 -6.80 -12.57
CA GLU A 38 -1.00 -6.32 -11.38
C GLU A 38 -1.04 -7.32 -10.23
N LEU A 39 -0.81 -8.61 -10.49
CA LEU A 39 -0.75 -9.63 -9.44
C LEU A 39 0.59 -9.64 -8.68
N LEU A 40 1.64 -9.07 -9.27
CA LEU A 40 3.00 -9.10 -8.73
C LEU A 40 3.15 -8.22 -7.49
N MET A 41 2.54 -7.04 -7.49
CA MET A 41 2.69 -6.03 -6.44
C MET A 41 1.43 -5.17 -6.34
N ASN A 42 1.21 -4.52 -5.19
CA ASN A 42 0.12 -3.54 -4.99
C ASN A 42 0.38 -2.17 -5.66
N GLU A 43 1.20 -2.16 -6.69
CA GLU A 43 1.52 -1.00 -7.50
C GLU A 43 1.78 -1.45 -8.93
N ARG A 44 1.73 -0.49 -9.87
CA ARG A 44 2.01 -0.80 -11.26
C ARG A 44 3.49 -1.17 -11.43
N VAL A 45 3.72 -2.31 -12.06
CA VAL A 45 5.04 -2.78 -12.47
C VAL A 45 5.11 -2.74 -13.99
N PHE A 46 6.14 -2.08 -14.52
CA PHE A 46 6.44 -2.14 -15.94
C PHE A 46 7.41 -3.29 -16.19
N LEU A 47 6.94 -4.40 -16.74
CA LEU A 47 7.80 -5.54 -17.07
C LEU A 47 8.72 -5.18 -18.24
N ILE A 48 10.02 -5.34 -18.03
CA ILE A 48 11.06 -5.05 -19.02
C ILE A 48 11.87 -6.28 -19.43
N GLY A 49 11.66 -7.42 -18.77
CA GLY A 49 12.40 -8.64 -19.06
C GLY A 49 11.73 -9.88 -18.50
N ARG A 50 11.91 -11.00 -19.22
CA ARG A 50 11.54 -12.34 -18.79
C ARG A 50 12.66 -13.32 -19.12
N GLN A 51 13.01 -14.17 -18.17
CA GLN A 51 14.11 -15.13 -18.30
C GLN A 51 15.39 -14.39 -18.79
N VAL A 52 15.76 -13.35 -18.04
CA VAL A 52 16.90 -12.46 -18.35
C VAL A 52 18.18 -13.13 -17.89
N GLN A 53 19.13 -13.32 -18.81
CA GLN A 53 20.38 -14.02 -18.51
C GLN A 53 21.36 -13.10 -17.76
N LEU A 54 21.78 -13.52 -16.56
CA LEU A 54 22.65 -12.77 -15.65
C LEU A 54 23.69 -13.71 -15.05
N ASP A 55 24.98 -13.52 -15.34
CA ASP A 55 26.09 -14.29 -14.74
C ASP A 55 25.87 -15.83 -14.67
N GLY A 56 25.23 -16.39 -15.70
CA GLY A 56 24.94 -17.84 -15.79
C GLY A 56 23.66 -18.30 -15.07
N GLN A 57 22.89 -17.37 -14.52
CA GLN A 57 21.54 -17.57 -13.99
C GLN A 57 20.51 -16.85 -14.88
N TYR A 58 19.22 -17.12 -14.64
CA TYR A 58 18.12 -16.47 -15.34
C TYR A 58 17.17 -15.86 -14.33
N ALA A 59 16.98 -14.54 -14.38
CA ALA A 59 15.94 -13.89 -13.59
C ALA A 59 14.58 -14.14 -14.27
N ASP A 60 13.62 -14.69 -13.53
CA ASP A 60 12.32 -15.10 -14.07
C ASP A 60 11.59 -13.91 -14.69
N LEU A 61 11.40 -12.84 -13.91
CA LEU A 61 10.85 -11.57 -14.38
C LEU A 61 11.67 -10.39 -13.85
N VAL A 62 11.76 -9.35 -14.69
CA VAL A 62 12.42 -8.09 -14.35
C VAL A 62 11.49 -6.95 -14.74
N GLY A 63 11.27 -6.02 -13.83
CA GLY A 63 10.42 -4.87 -14.05
C GLY A 63 10.99 -3.57 -13.49
N LEU A 64 10.27 -2.48 -13.72
CA LEU A 64 10.52 -1.18 -13.14
C LEU A 64 9.30 -0.71 -12.35
N ASP A 65 9.54 -0.04 -11.22
CA ASP A 65 8.50 0.74 -10.56
C ASP A 65 8.39 2.16 -11.16
N ARG A 66 7.42 2.93 -10.66
CA ARG A 66 7.17 4.30 -11.13
C ARG A 66 8.31 5.29 -10.91
N TRP A 67 9.36 4.93 -10.18
CA TRP A 67 10.55 5.75 -9.96
C TRP A 67 11.73 5.29 -10.81
N GLY A 68 11.54 4.26 -11.63
CA GLY A 68 12.60 3.64 -12.42
C GLY A 68 13.51 2.72 -11.61
N ASN A 69 13.13 2.35 -10.38
CA ASN A 69 13.87 1.37 -9.60
C ASN A 69 13.66 -0.01 -10.23
N ILE A 70 14.71 -0.82 -10.29
CA ILE A 70 14.59 -2.17 -10.81
C ILE A 70 13.93 -3.10 -9.79
N ILE A 71 13.05 -3.96 -10.28
CA ILE A 71 12.38 -5.01 -9.53
C ILE A 71 12.84 -6.34 -10.13
N VAL A 72 13.58 -7.13 -9.36
CA VAL A 72 13.93 -8.51 -9.72
C VAL A 72 12.98 -9.47 -9.03
N ILE A 73 12.34 -10.33 -9.81
CA ILE A 73 11.24 -11.17 -9.35
C ILE A 73 11.65 -12.63 -9.57
N GLU A 74 11.62 -13.41 -8.50
CA GLU A 74 11.78 -14.87 -8.51
C GLU A 74 10.41 -15.52 -8.28
N LEU A 75 10.05 -16.46 -9.15
CA LEU A 75 8.78 -17.18 -9.11
C LEU A 75 8.99 -18.61 -8.61
N LYS A 76 8.05 -19.13 -7.83
CA LYS A 76 8.04 -20.54 -7.40
C LYS A 76 6.64 -21.13 -7.44
N VAL A 77 6.52 -22.28 -8.09
CA VAL A 77 5.29 -23.09 -8.03
C VAL A 77 5.34 -23.99 -6.80
N GLY A 78 4.23 -24.11 -6.09
CA GLY A 78 4.12 -24.81 -4.82
C GLY A 78 4.60 -24.00 -3.62
N SER A 79 4.97 -24.70 -2.55
CA SER A 79 5.55 -24.07 -1.37
C SER A 79 6.97 -23.62 -1.67
N SER A 80 7.32 -22.41 -1.24
CA SER A 80 8.67 -21.84 -1.32
C SER A 80 9.79 -22.70 -0.70
N GLY A 81 9.44 -23.74 0.07
CA GLY A 81 10.37 -24.73 0.62
C GLY A 81 10.24 -26.15 0.05
N SER A 82 9.39 -26.40 -0.96
CA SER A 82 9.18 -27.73 -1.57
C SER A 82 9.59 -27.74 -3.04
N GLY A 83 10.34 -28.77 -3.47
CA GLY A 83 10.69 -28.98 -4.89
C GLY A 83 12.11 -28.55 -5.28
N SER A 84 12.28 -28.11 -6.53
CA SER A 84 13.55 -27.86 -7.24
C SER A 84 14.41 -26.69 -6.71
N ALA A 85 13.89 -25.89 -5.78
CA ALA A 85 14.63 -24.82 -5.13
C ALA A 85 14.49 -24.98 -3.61
N SER A 86 15.64 -24.90 -2.91
CA SER A 86 15.65 -24.88 -1.45
C SER A 86 15.27 -23.50 -0.93
N GLU A 87 14.84 -23.42 0.33
CA GLU A 87 14.63 -22.14 1.03
C GLU A 87 15.87 -21.24 1.02
N GLU A 88 17.07 -21.79 0.84
CA GLU A 88 18.30 -21.00 0.68
C GLU A 88 18.35 -20.36 -0.71
N THR A 89 17.97 -21.13 -1.74
CA THR A 89 18.03 -20.69 -3.15
C THR A 89 16.97 -19.62 -3.45
N ILE A 90 15.78 -19.71 -2.87
CA ILE A 90 14.69 -18.74 -3.10
C ILE A 90 15.04 -17.33 -2.61
N LEU A 91 15.90 -17.22 -1.60
CA LEU A 91 16.36 -15.94 -1.06
C LEU A 91 17.62 -15.44 -1.76
N SER A 92 18.57 -16.33 -2.07
CA SER A 92 19.83 -15.94 -2.68
C SER A 92 19.69 -15.53 -4.15
N GLN A 93 18.73 -16.11 -4.89
CA GLN A 93 18.54 -15.82 -6.31
C GLN A 93 18.16 -14.35 -6.58
N PRO A 94 17.12 -13.77 -5.96
CA PRO A 94 16.84 -12.33 -6.08
C PRO A 94 18.03 -11.45 -5.71
N GLN A 95 18.81 -11.83 -4.69
CA GLN A 95 20.00 -11.08 -4.29
C GLN A 95 21.10 -11.13 -5.36
N ASN A 96 21.32 -12.28 -5.98
CA ASN A 96 22.29 -12.43 -7.07
C ASN A 96 21.86 -11.65 -8.32
N TYR A 97 20.57 -11.65 -8.65
CA TYR A 97 20.04 -10.85 -9.76
C TYR A 97 20.22 -9.36 -9.49
N ALA A 98 19.82 -8.90 -8.30
CA ALA A 98 20.01 -7.51 -7.88
C ALA A 98 21.49 -7.09 -8.00
N ARG A 99 22.41 -7.91 -7.46
CA ARG A 99 23.84 -7.71 -7.61
C ARG A 99 24.29 -7.62 -9.07
N SER A 100 23.79 -8.48 -9.96
CA SER A 100 24.12 -8.45 -11.38
C SER A 100 23.68 -7.13 -12.02
N PHE A 101 22.48 -6.66 -11.67
CA PHE A 101 21.94 -5.40 -12.12
C PHE A 101 22.58 -4.16 -11.48
N GLU A 102 23.44 -4.28 -10.47
CA GLU A 102 24.07 -3.12 -9.81
C GLU A 102 24.80 -2.20 -10.80
N SER A 103 25.40 -2.80 -11.83
CA SER A 103 26.16 -2.07 -12.85
C SER A 103 25.32 -1.53 -14.02
N PHE A 104 24.02 -1.85 -14.08
CA PHE A 104 23.17 -1.55 -15.22
C PHE A 104 22.67 -0.11 -15.16
N GLY A 105 23.14 0.71 -16.10
CA GLY A 105 22.55 2.02 -16.38
C GLY A 105 21.37 1.92 -17.34
N TYR A 106 20.80 3.08 -17.72
CA TYR A 106 19.69 3.15 -18.68
C TYR A 106 19.97 2.38 -19.97
N ASP A 107 21.15 2.52 -20.57
CA ASP A 107 21.43 1.89 -21.87
C ASP A 107 21.40 0.36 -21.76
N ASN A 108 21.95 -0.21 -20.67
CA ASN A 108 21.89 -1.65 -20.42
C ASN A 108 20.46 -2.14 -20.14
N LEU A 109 19.67 -1.37 -19.37
CA LEU A 109 18.26 -1.71 -19.14
C LEU A 109 17.45 -1.62 -20.44
N ASN A 110 17.76 -0.65 -21.29
CA ASN A 110 17.13 -0.53 -22.59
C ASN A 110 17.50 -1.72 -23.48
N GLU A 111 18.75 -2.22 -23.45
CA GLU A 111 19.12 -3.47 -24.14
C GLU A 111 18.30 -4.67 -23.66
N VAL A 112 18.16 -4.85 -22.34
CA VAL A 112 17.30 -5.90 -21.75
C VAL A 112 15.86 -5.77 -22.26
N TYR A 113 15.34 -4.55 -22.28
CA TYR A 113 13.99 -4.25 -22.74
C TYR A 113 13.79 -4.53 -24.22
N GLN A 114 14.73 -4.12 -25.07
CA GLN A 114 14.65 -4.38 -26.51
C GLN A 114 14.73 -5.88 -26.79
N GLU A 115 15.59 -6.63 -26.09
CA GLU A 115 15.61 -8.09 -26.21
C GLU A 115 14.28 -8.73 -25.79
N TYR A 116 13.65 -8.19 -24.74
CA TYR A 116 12.34 -8.64 -24.29
C TYR A 116 11.25 -8.39 -25.35
N CYS A 117 11.16 -7.19 -25.91
CA CYS A 117 10.24 -6.88 -27.02
C CYS A 117 10.47 -7.78 -28.23
N ASP A 118 11.73 -7.95 -28.65
CA ASP A 118 12.13 -8.85 -29.75
C ASP A 118 11.63 -10.28 -29.56
N ARG A 119 11.71 -10.81 -28.32
CA ARG A 119 11.24 -12.15 -27.99
C ARG A 119 9.71 -12.25 -28.10
N ILE A 120 8.98 -11.22 -27.70
CA ILE A 120 7.51 -11.14 -27.82
C ILE A 120 7.11 -11.10 -29.29
N GLU A 121 7.72 -10.24 -30.10
CA GLU A 121 7.40 -10.09 -31.53
C GLU A 121 7.61 -11.38 -32.31
N ARG A 122 8.64 -12.15 -31.94
CA ARG A 122 8.94 -13.48 -32.51
C ARG A 122 7.97 -14.57 -32.05
N GLY A 123 7.00 -14.25 -31.18
CA GLY A 123 6.01 -15.19 -30.66
C GLY A 123 6.59 -16.20 -29.68
N LYS A 124 7.68 -15.84 -28.98
CA LYS A 124 8.28 -16.72 -27.94
C LYS A 124 7.33 -16.91 -26.76
N TYR A 125 6.47 -15.94 -26.51
CA TYR A 125 5.52 -15.92 -25.41
C TYR A 125 4.10 -15.81 -25.96
N ASP A 126 3.15 -16.56 -25.37
CA ASP A 126 1.74 -16.57 -25.78
C ASP A 126 1.00 -15.35 -25.21
N ILE A 127 1.41 -14.15 -25.64
CA ILE A 127 0.79 -12.88 -25.26
C ILE A 127 0.37 -12.09 -26.50
N SER A 128 -0.62 -11.22 -26.33
CA SER A 128 -1.14 -10.40 -27.42
C SER A 128 -0.02 -9.52 -28.00
N LYS A 129 0.03 -9.38 -29.33
CA LYS A 129 0.99 -8.48 -29.98
C LYS A 129 0.78 -7.01 -29.59
N ASP A 130 -0.42 -6.66 -29.13
CA ASP A 130 -0.74 -5.33 -28.61
C ASP A 130 -0.07 -5.03 -27.26
N SER A 131 0.50 -6.06 -26.61
CA SER A 131 1.35 -5.94 -25.42
C SER A 131 2.82 -5.70 -25.76
N ALA A 132 3.20 -5.84 -27.04
CA ALA A 132 4.53 -5.49 -27.51
C ALA A 132 4.58 -3.98 -27.74
N HIS A 133 5.48 -3.34 -27.01
CA HIS A 133 5.77 -1.93 -27.21
C HIS A 133 6.84 -1.80 -28.30
N ASP A 134 6.63 -0.87 -29.24
CA ASP A 134 7.54 -0.60 -30.36
C ASP A 134 8.53 0.55 -30.07
N GLY A 135 8.55 1.02 -28.83
CA GLY A 135 9.33 2.17 -28.37
C GLY A 135 10.67 1.82 -27.73
N THR A 136 11.29 2.85 -27.19
CA THR A 136 12.43 2.72 -26.27
C THR A 136 11.93 2.51 -24.85
N LEU A 137 12.80 2.01 -23.97
CA LEU A 137 12.49 1.89 -22.53
C LEU A 137 11.92 3.19 -21.95
N GLN A 138 12.42 4.34 -22.41
CA GLN A 138 11.98 5.66 -21.94
C GLN A 138 10.52 5.95 -22.35
N THR A 139 10.20 5.79 -23.62
CA THR A 139 8.89 6.15 -24.18
C THR A 139 7.78 5.26 -23.64
N ASP A 140 8.09 3.98 -23.42
CA ASP A 140 7.11 3.03 -22.90
C ASP A 140 6.96 3.14 -21.39
N PHE A 141 8.05 3.45 -20.66
CA PHE A 141 7.97 3.83 -19.27
C PHE A 141 7.04 5.05 -19.08
N GLU A 142 7.22 6.09 -19.89
CA GLU A 142 6.36 7.28 -19.88
C GLU A 142 4.91 6.95 -20.19
N THR A 143 4.66 6.02 -21.12
CA THR A 143 3.31 5.56 -21.45
C THR A 143 2.66 4.79 -20.30
N VAL A 144 3.42 3.92 -19.63
CA VAL A 144 2.91 3.10 -18.51
C VAL A 144 2.62 3.93 -17.27
N PHE A 145 3.51 4.86 -16.93
CA PHE A 145 3.41 5.62 -15.67
C PHE A 145 2.83 7.03 -15.82
N GLY A 146 2.82 7.61 -17.02
CA GLY A 146 2.38 8.97 -17.28
C GLY A 146 3.40 10.06 -16.88
N ASP A 147 4.56 9.66 -16.38
CA ASP A 147 5.65 10.52 -15.92
C ASP A 147 6.95 10.10 -16.61
N SER A 148 7.78 11.09 -16.96
CA SER A 148 9.16 10.84 -17.40
C SER A 148 10.15 10.97 -16.24
N ILE A 149 11.24 10.22 -16.34
CA ILE A 149 12.40 10.34 -15.46
C ILE A 149 13.65 10.54 -16.31
N GLU A 150 14.70 11.13 -15.74
CA GLU A 150 15.98 11.24 -16.44
C GLU A 150 16.67 9.88 -16.51
N LYS A 151 17.41 9.62 -17.60
CA LYS A 151 18.12 8.35 -17.82
C LYS A 151 19.00 7.91 -16.64
N HIS A 152 19.65 8.86 -15.97
CA HIS A 152 20.51 8.57 -14.83
C HIS A 152 19.75 8.13 -13.56
N GLN A 153 18.42 8.30 -13.54
CA GLN A 153 17.56 7.94 -12.40
C GLN A 153 17.11 6.48 -12.46
N PHE A 154 17.15 5.85 -13.64
CA PHE A 154 16.88 4.42 -13.76
C PHE A 154 17.86 3.61 -12.91
N ASN A 155 17.34 2.59 -12.24
CA ASN A 155 18.09 1.69 -11.37
C ASN A 155 18.80 2.39 -10.20
N SER A 156 18.27 3.52 -9.71
CA SER A 156 18.82 4.18 -8.52
C SER A 156 18.65 3.36 -7.23
N THR A 157 17.61 2.52 -7.20
CA THR A 157 17.32 1.56 -6.13
C THR A 157 16.94 0.22 -6.74
N GLN A 158 17.22 -0.86 -6.02
CA GLN A 158 16.84 -2.21 -6.40
C GLN A 158 15.86 -2.80 -5.40
N ARG A 159 14.92 -3.59 -5.93
CA ARG A 159 13.84 -4.22 -5.20
C ARG A 159 13.82 -5.69 -5.55
N MET A 160 13.68 -6.53 -4.55
CA MET A 160 13.60 -7.99 -4.69
C MET A 160 12.20 -8.43 -4.33
N VAL A 161 11.62 -9.30 -5.14
CA VAL A 161 10.30 -9.87 -4.90
C VAL A 161 10.38 -11.38 -5.08
N VAL A 162 9.87 -12.11 -4.10
CA VAL A 162 9.59 -13.54 -4.24
C VAL A 162 8.09 -13.72 -4.36
N VAL A 163 7.67 -14.43 -5.39
CA VAL A 163 6.28 -14.79 -5.62
C VAL A 163 6.16 -16.31 -5.60
N ALA A 164 5.29 -16.85 -4.74
CA ALA A 164 5.05 -18.28 -4.65
C ALA A 164 3.57 -18.61 -4.47
N GLU A 165 3.17 -19.87 -4.58
CA GLU A 165 1.81 -20.28 -4.18
C GLU A 165 1.63 -20.30 -2.67
N GLU A 166 2.71 -20.60 -1.95
CA GLU A 166 2.77 -20.55 -0.50
C GLU A 166 4.16 -20.12 -0.03
N ILE A 167 4.20 -19.09 0.81
CA ILE A 167 5.39 -18.59 1.47
C ILE A 167 5.51 -19.30 2.82
N THR A 168 6.57 -20.07 3.04
CA THR A 168 6.76 -20.74 4.33
C THR A 168 7.03 -19.71 5.42
N ARG A 169 6.66 -20.02 6.66
CA ARG A 169 7.01 -19.19 7.83
C ARG A 169 8.51 -18.93 7.96
N ARG A 170 9.35 -19.82 7.45
CA ARG A 170 10.81 -19.65 7.46
C ARG A 170 11.26 -18.64 6.40
N THR A 171 10.75 -18.75 5.17
CA THR A 171 10.96 -17.75 4.11
C THR A 171 10.51 -16.37 4.58
N GLU A 172 9.30 -16.27 5.14
CA GLU A 172 8.78 -15.01 5.70
C GLU A 172 9.74 -14.39 6.73
N ARG A 173 10.16 -15.15 7.75
CA ARG A 173 11.06 -14.67 8.80
C ARG A 173 12.40 -14.20 8.25
N ASN A 174 12.98 -14.95 7.31
CA ASN A 174 14.25 -14.59 6.71
C ASN A 174 14.14 -13.33 5.85
N VAL A 175 13.06 -13.17 5.09
CA VAL A 175 12.81 -11.95 4.31
C VAL A 175 12.58 -10.75 5.22
N ARG A 176 11.81 -10.89 6.30
CA ARG A 176 11.66 -9.83 7.31
C ARG A 176 13.01 -9.43 7.92
N TYR A 177 13.88 -10.39 8.24
CA TYR A 177 15.24 -10.10 8.71
C TYR A 177 16.06 -9.32 7.67
N LEU A 178 16.06 -9.74 6.40
CA LEU A 178 16.77 -9.03 5.32
C LEU A 178 16.23 -7.61 5.13
N LEU A 179 14.92 -7.42 5.26
CA LEU A 179 14.26 -6.13 5.21
C LEU A 179 14.68 -5.20 6.36
N GLU A 180 14.83 -5.75 7.57
CA GLU A 180 15.37 -5.04 8.73
C GLU A 180 16.84 -4.65 8.53
N GLN A 181 17.62 -5.47 7.80
CA GLN A 181 19.00 -5.15 7.40
C GLN A 181 19.09 -4.11 6.27
N GLY A 182 17.95 -3.64 5.74
CA GLY A 182 17.88 -2.56 4.75
C GLY A 182 17.73 -3.02 3.30
N LEU A 183 17.55 -4.33 3.04
CA LEU A 183 17.27 -4.83 1.70
C LEU A 183 15.79 -4.68 1.36
N ASN A 184 15.46 -4.12 0.19
CA ASN A 184 14.07 -3.92 -0.23
C ASN A 184 13.47 -5.23 -0.75
N PHE A 185 13.11 -6.14 0.17
CA PHE A 185 12.67 -7.49 -0.13
C PHE A 185 11.18 -7.70 0.23
N GLN A 186 10.37 -8.10 -0.75
CA GLN A 186 8.93 -8.37 -0.60
C GLN A 186 8.62 -9.86 -0.85
N CYS A 187 7.59 -10.39 -0.18
CA CYS A 187 7.02 -11.72 -0.45
C CYS A 187 5.54 -11.63 -0.84
N ARG A 188 5.18 -12.37 -1.88
CA ARG A 188 3.81 -12.44 -2.42
C ARG A 188 3.37 -13.90 -2.55
N GLU A 189 2.12 -14.13 -2.16
CA GLU A 189 1.43 -15.39 -2.40
C GLU A 189 0.42 -15.21 -3.51
N ILE A 190 0.47 -16.09 -4.51
CA ILE A 190 -0.54 -16.16 -5.57
C ILE A 190 -1.14 -17.56 -5.60
N GLN A 191 -2.42 -17.66 -5.31
CA GLN A 191 -3.13 -18.94 -5.21
C GLN A 191 -4.23 -19.02 -6.26
N THR A 192 -4.39 -20.21 -6.83
CA THR A 192 -5.43 -20.50 -7.84
C THR A 192 -6.52 -21.38 -7.23
N PHE A 193 -7.77 -21.09 -7.59
CA PHE A 193 -8.93 -21.84 -7.13
C PHE A 193 -9.85 -22.18 -8.31
N HIS A 194 -10.38 -23.41 -8.32
CA HIS A 194 -11.41 -23.80 -9.29
C HIS A 194 -12.81 -23.57 -8.73
N LEU A 195 -13.59 -22.77 -9.45
CA LEU A 195 -15.00 -22.52 -9.19
C LEU A 195 -15.81 -23.53 -10.02
N SER A 196 -16.29 -24.59 -9.38
CA SER A 196 -17.23 -25.53 -9.99
C SER A 196 -18.66 -24.94 -9.95
N GLY A 197 -19.16 -24.51 -11.11
CA GLY A 197 -20.55 -24.04 -11.30
C GLY A 197 -21.23 -24.80 -12.44
N ASP A 198 -22.57 -24.76 -12.47
CA ASP A 198 -23.44 -25.66 -13.27
C ASP A 198 -23.29 -25.59 -14.80
N ASP A 199 -22.49 -24.68 -15.39
CA ASP A 199 -22.24 -24.72 -16.85
C ASP A 199 -20.96 -24.04 -17.36
N ASP A 200 -20.04 -23.58 -16.49
CA ASP A 200 -18.72 -23.07 -16.90
C ASP A 200 -17.72 -23.15 -15.74
N SER A 201 -16.64 -23.91 -15.90
CA SER A 201 -15.53 -23.92 -14.92
C SER A 201 -14.81 -22.58 -14.96
N LYS A 202 -14.88 -21.80 -13.89
CA LYS A 202 -14.12 -20.54 -13.77
C LYS A 202 -12.89 -20.76 -12.89
N THR A 203 -11.80 -20.11 -13.23
CA THR A 203 -10.58 -20.10 -12.41
C THR A 203 -10.47 -18.74 -11.73
N MET A 204 -10.23 -18.74 -10.43
CA MET A 204 -10.01 -17.52 -9.65
C MET A 204 -8.57 -17.48 -9.16
N LEU A 205 -7.94 -16.32 -9.32
CA LEU A 205 -6.61 -16.03 -8.80
C LEU A 205 -6.73 -15.07 -7.63
N THR A 206 -5.92 -15.30 -6.60
CA THR A 206 -5.79 -14.36 -5.48
C THR A 206 -4.34 -14.01 -5.28
N SER A 207 -4.05 -12.73 -5.09
CA SER A 207 -2.74 -12.24 -4.70
C SER A 207 -2.82 -11.64 -3.29
N SER A 208 -1.87 -11.99 -2.44
CA SER A 208 -1.73 -11.41 -1.09
C SER A 208 -0.28 -11.19 -0.76
N THR A 209 0.05 -10.06 -0.13
CA THR A 209 1.41 -9.81 0.36
C THR A 209 1.64 -10.37 1.75
N VAL A 210 2.71 -11.14 1.88
CA VAL A 210 3.13 -11.81 3.14
C VAL A 210 4.17 -10.98 3.88
N VAL A 211 5.12 -10.40 3.14
CA VAL A 211 6.09 -9.43 3.68
C VAL A 211 6.08 -8.22 2.77
N ASP A 212 5.81 -7.05 3.31
CA ASP A 212 5.84 -5.78 2.60
C ASP A 212 6.84 -4.80 3.19
N TYR A 213 7.03 -3.69 2.49
CA TYR A 213 7.66 -2.51 3.05
C TYR A 213 7.04 -1.22 2.52
N PRO A 214 7.10 -0.13 3.31
CA PRO A 214 6.52 1.14 2.90
C PRO A 214 7.23 1.69 1.65
N THR A 215 6.45 2.17 0.68
CA THR A 215 7.00 2.69 -0.59
C THR A 215 7.92 3.91 -0.41
N SER A 216 7.82 4.62 0.72
CA SER A 216 8.77 5.66 1.11
C SER A 216 10.22 5.19 1.20
N ARG A 217 10.48 3.89 1.39
CA ARG A 217 11.84 3.32 1.38
C ARG A 217 12.53 3.42 0.03
N VAL A 218 11.75 3.35 -1.06
CA VAL A 218 12.26 3.30 -2.44
C VAL A 218 11.95 4.56 -3.24
N ARG A 219 11.09 5.44 -2.70
CA ARG A 219 10.77 6.73 -3.29
C ARG A 219 11.99 7.67 -3.24
N PRO A 220 12.41 8.26 -4.38
CA PRO A 220 13.43 9.30 -4.39
C PRO A 220 13.01 10.52 -3.53
N ARG A 221 13.96 11.09 -2.77
CA ARG A 221 13.69 12.20 -1.83
C ARG A 221 13.15 13.47 -2.49
N ASN A 222 13.42 13.68 -3.77
CA ASN A 222 12.95 14.84 -4.55
C ASN A 222 11.55 14.65 -5.13
N ARG A 223 10.93 13.47 -4.98
CA ARG A 223 9.56 13.22 -5.44
C ARG A 223 8.57 13.59 -4.33
N PRO A 224 7.44 14.24 -4.68
CA PRO A 224 6.42 14.59 -3.70
C PRO A 224 5.87 13.32 -3.06
N ASN A 225 5.50 13.45 -1.79
CA ASN A 225 4.83 12.38 -1.09
C ASN A 225 3.42 12.16 -1.68
N PRO A 226 2.96 10.90 -1.84
CA PRO A 226 1.63 10.61 -2.34
C PRO A 226 0.54 11.09 -1.37
N THR A 227 -0.63 11.37 -1.94
CA THR A 227 -1.88 11.64 -1.24
C THR A 227 -2.83 10.45 -1.36
N TYR A 228 -3.82 10.36 -0.46
CA TYR A 228 -4.74 9.23 -0.37
C TYR A 228 -6.21 9.68 -0.31
N PRO A 229 -6.70 10.45 -1.28
CA PRO A 229 -8.03 11.07 -1.22
C PRO A 229 -9.16 10.03 -1.09
N ARG A 230 -9.03 8.84 -1.69
CA ARG A 230 -10.03 7.76 -1.55
C ARG A 230 -10.12 7.22 -0.12
N LEU A 231 -8.97 6.97 0.52
CA LEU A 231 -8.91 6.49 1.91
C LEU A 231 -9.39 7.57 2.88
N VAL A 232 -8.96 8.82 2.68
CA VAL A 232 -9.45 9.98 3.44
C VAL A 232 -10.96 10.09 3.34
N ASN A 233 -11.52 10.05 2.12
CA ASN A 233 -12.98 10.11 1.92
C ASN A 233 -13.70 8.97 2.64
N ASN A 234 -13.20 7.75 2.54
CA ASN A 234 -13.84 6.61 3.20
C ASN A 234 -13.88 6.78 4.74
N ILE A 235 -12.80 7.28 5.35
CA ILE A 235 -12.76 7.56 6.78
C ILE A 235 -13.72 8.71 7.14
N LEU A 236 -13.76 9.77 6.33
CA LEU A 236 -14.61 10.94 6.57
C LEU A 236 -16.10 10.63 6.42
N GLU A 237 -16.51 9.84 5.42
CA GLU A 237 -17.89 9.42 5.24
C GLU A 237 -18.44 8.63 6.44
N ARG A 238 -17.59 7.79 7.07
CA ARG A 238 -17.93 7.01 8.27
C ARG A 238 -17.94 7.85 9.55
N SER A 239 -17.00 8.79 9.67
CA SER A 239 -16.80 9.58 10.90
C SER A 239 -17.68 10.83 10.97
N HIS A 240 -17.94 11.50 9.85
CA HIS A 240 -18.67 12.79 9.81
C HIS A 240 -20.05 12.75 10.48
N PRO A 241 -20.92 11.74 10.24
CA PRO A 241 -22.22 11.67 10.92
C PRO A 241 -22.14 11.71 12.45
N LYS A 242 -21.01 11.28 13.01
CA LYS A 242 -20.77 11.18 14.47
C LYS A 242 -20.32 12.51 15.09
N PHE A 243 -19.84 13.48 14.31
CA PHE A 243 -19.37 14.77 14.83
C PHE A 243 -19.98 16.00 14.13
N GLN A 244 -20.80 15.83 13.10
CA GLN A 244 -21.42 16.94 12.35
C GLN A 244 -22.19 17.93 13.25
N SER A 245 -22.77 17.45 14.36
CA SER A 245 -23.53 18.27 15.31
C SER A 245 -22.65 19.28 16.05
N VAL A 246 -21.39 18.94 16.33
CA VAL A 246 -20.47 19.80 17.08
C VAL A 246 -19.71 20.77 16.17
N THR A 247 -19.43 20.38 14.92
CA THR A 247 -18.68 21.22 13.97
C THR A 247 -19.54 22.24 13.23
N LYS A 248 -20.87 22.07 13.19
CA LYS A 248 -21.84 22.98 12.53
C LYS A 248 -21.56 23.27 11.05
N ALA A 249 -20.90 22.37 10.33
CA ALA A 249 -20.69 22.51 8.89
C ALA A 249 -21.90 22.00 8.08
N ALA A 250 -22.15 22.62 6.91
CA ALA A 250 -23.19 22.18 5.99
C ALA A 250 -22.75 20.95 5.16
N SER A 251 -21.44 20.82 4.92
CA SER A 251 -20.83 19.71 4.20
C SER A 251 -19.43 19.38 4.72
N ILE A 252 -18.92 18.20 4.36
CA ILE A 252 -17.54 17.81 4.65
C ILE A 252 -16.54 18.79 4.01
N SER A 253 -16.80 19.27 2.80
CA SER A 253 -15.89 20.21 2.12
C SER A 253 -15.69 21.51 2.89
N ASP A 254 -16.71 21.99 3.59
CA ASP A 254 -16.62 23.23 4.40
C ASP A 254 -15.68 23.06 5.59
N LEU A 255 -15.44 21.82 6.03
CA LEU A 255 -14.56 21.51 7.14
C LEU A 255 -13.08 21.48 6.74
N PHE A 256 -12.76 21.35 5.45
CA PHE A 256 -11.37 21.21 4.97
C PHE A 256 -11.02 22.35 4.00
N PRO A 257 -10.65 23.54 4.50
CA PRO A 257 -10.39 24.71 3.67
C PRO A 257 -9.21 24.54 2.70
N GLU A 258 -8.26 23.67 3.05
CA GLU A 258 -7.10 23.31 2.20
C GLU A 258 -7.41 22.14 1.25
N GLY A 259 -8.65 21.62 1.28
CA GLY A 259 -9.06 20.42 0.56
C GLY A 259 -8.69 19.10 1.26
N ILE A 260 -9.33 18.03 0.80
CA ILE A 260 -9.13 16.67 1.30
C ILE A 260 -8.06 15.89 0.52
N ASP A 261 -7.70 16.34 -0.69
CA ASP A 261 -6.63 15.77 -1.51
C ASP A 261 -5.28 16.33 -1.08
N MET A 262 -5.02 16.18 0.21
CA MET A 262 -3.79 16.56 0.88
C MET A 262 -3.19 15.32 1.52
N ARG A 263 -1.88 15.32 1.75
CA ARG A 263 -1.26 14.23 2.53
C ARG A 263 -1.74 14.23 3.98
N GLU A 264 -2.14 15.40 4.48
CA GLU A 264 -2.51 15.62 5.87
C GLU A 264 -3.67 16.62 5.95
N PRO A 265 -4.87 16.28 5.43
CA PRO A 265 -6.04 17.14 5.50
C PRO A 265 -6.32 17.54 6.96
N ARG A 266 -6.59 18.83 7.14
CA ARG A 266 -6.89 19.43 8.44
C ARG A 266 -8.33 19.93 8.46
N LEU A 267 -9.10 19.38 9.37
CA LEU A 267 -10.45 19.83 9.67
C LEU A 267 -10.38 21.09 10.52
N VAL A 268 -11.11 22.10 10.10
CA VAL A 268 -11.38 23.34 10.84
C VAL A 268 -12.88 23.38 11.12
N SER A 269 -13.25 23.52 12.40
CA SER A 269 -14.66 23.59 12.79
C SER A 269 -15.33 24.85 12.25
N GLN A 270 -16.59 24.73 11.84
CA GLN A 270 -17.45 25.87 11.47
C GLN A 270 -18.26 26.38 12.68
N ASN A 271 -18.07 25.79 13.86
CA ASN A 271 -18.70 26.26 15.08
C ASN A 271 -17.97 27.50 15.58
N THR A 272 -18.68 28.63 15.65
CA THR A 272 -18.14 29.94 16.05
C THR A 272 -17.54 29.98 17.47
N HIS A 273 -17.81 28.97 18.28
CA HIS A 273 -17.28 28.84 19.64
C HIS A 273 -16.10 27.89 19.74
N HIS A 274 -15.70 27.28 18.63
CA HIS A 274 -14.50 26.48 18.57
C HIS A 274 -13.37 27.33 17.96
N PRO A 275 -12.20 27.42 18.61
CA PRO A 275 -11.10 28.20 18.07
C PRO A 275 -10.61 27.62 16.74
N THR A 276 -10.33 28.49 15.76
CA THR A 276 -9.82 28.09 14.45
C THR A 276 -8.33 27.71 14.48
N SER A 277 -7.63 28.06 15.55
CA SER A 277 -6.25 27.63 15.83
C SER A 277 -6.14 26.17 16.21
N ILE A 278 -7.24 25.55 16.67
CA ILE A 278 -7.31 24.12 16.98
C ILE A 278 -7.85 23.39 15.75
N ARG A 279 -7.00 22.58 15.12
CA ARG A 279 -7.31 21.87 13.88
C ARG A 279 -7.17 20.37 14.08
N TYR A 280 -8.04 19.60 13.42
CA TYR A 280 -8.00 18.14 13.52
C TYR A 280 -7.37 17.55 12.28
N ARG A 281 -6.18 16.98 12.46
CA ARG A 281 -5.41 16.35 11.39
C ARG A 281 -5.88 14.92 11.18
N LEU A 282 -6.12 14.55 9.93
CA LEU A 282 -6.25 13.17 9.48
C LEU A 282 -5.12 12.91 8.49
N ALA A 283 -4.13 12.10 8.86
CA ALA A 283 -2.93 11.87 8.07
C ALA A 283 -2.72 10.37 7.81
N PRO A 284 -3.49 9.77 6.88
CA PRO A 284 -3.22 8.43 6.42
C PRO A 284 -2.00 8.44 5.48
N LYS A 285 -0.94 7.74 5.88
CA LYS A 285 0.31 7.60 5.14
C LYS A 285 0.68 6.12 5.00
N PRO A 286 -0.13 5.33 4.27
CA PRO A 286 0.19 3.93 4.04
C PRO A 286 1.53 3.73 3.33
N ASP A 287 2.04 4.70 2.54
CA ASP A 287 3.42 4.69 2.02
C ASP A 287 4.51 4.80 3.07
N ASP A 288 4.18 5.30 4.27
CA ASP A 288 5.06 5.36 5.43
C ASP A 288 4.70 4.26 6.46
N GLY A 289 3.73 3.38 6.15
CA GLY A 289 3.24 2.35 7.07
C GLY A 289 2.47 2.90 8.26
N THR A 290 1.92 4.12 8.17
CA THR A 290 1.29 4.77 9.33
C THR A 290 -0.04 5.43 9.01
N ILE A 291 -0.94 5.47 9.99
CA ILE A 291 -2.06 6.39 10.01
C ILE A 291 -2.00 7.19 11.30
N VAL A 292 -2.17 8.50 11.19
CA VAL A 292 -2.12 9.40 12.34
C VAL A 292 -3.34 10.29 12.35
N ILE A 293 -3.99 10.37 13.51
CA ILE A 293 -4.93 11.45 13.80
C ILE A 293 -4.36 12.34 14.91
N ALA A 294 -4.70 13.62 14.88
CA ALA A 294 -4.22 14.55 15.88
C ALA A 294 -5.09 15.80 16.02
N ILE A 295 -5.01 16.42 17.19
CA ILE A 295 -5.32 17.83 17.40
C ILE A 295 -4.01 18.59 17.26
N ASP A 296 -3.88 19.40 16.23
CA ASP A 296 -2.76 20.30 16.02
C ASP A 296 -3.20 21.73 16.39
N ALA A 297 -2.38 22.43 17.16
CA ALA A 297 -2.52 23.87 17.41
C ALA A 297 -1.71 24.67 16.38
N GLN A 298 -2.18 25.87 16.07
CA GLN A 298 -1.50 26.85 15.23
C GLN A 298 -1.33 28.17 15.99
N ASP A 299 -0.17 28.82 15.84
CA ASP A 299 0.20 30.09 16.48
C ASP A 299 0.38 29.99 18.01
N ASP A 300 0.65 31.12 18.70
CA ASP A 300 0.85 31.22 20.16
C ASP A 300 -0.49 31.08 20.94
N THR A 301 -1.23 29.98 20.72
CA THR A 301 -2.55 29.77 21.34
C THR A 301 -2.49 28.91 22.59
N VAL A 302 -1.69 29.35 23.58
CA VAL A 302 -1.47 28.63 24.84
C VAL A 302 -2.78 28.37 25.59
N ASP A 303 -3.71 29.34 25.62
CA ASP A 303 -4.98 29.20 26.33
C ASP A 303 -5.87 28.09 25.73
N ALA A 304 -6.03 28.08 24.41
CA ALA A 304 -6.81 27.04 23.72
C ALA A 304 -6.17 25.64 23.85
N VAL A 305 -4.83 25.58 23.86
CA VAL A 305 -4.12 24.32 24.10
C VAL A 305 -4.31 23.83 25.52
N SER A 306 -4.33 24.74 26.50
CA SER A 306 -4.56 24.40 27.91
C SER A 306 -5.95 23.80 28.10
N GLU A 307 -7.00 24.39 27.53
CA GLU A 307 -8.37 23.84 27.61
C GLU A 307 -8.45 22.41 27.04
N VAL A 308 -7.79 22.14 25.91
CA VAL A 308 -7.71 20.78 25.35
C VAL A 308 -6.92 19.83 26.25
N GLN A 309 -5.82 20.28 26.85
CA GLN A 309 -4.98 19.44 27.72
C GLN A 309 -5.65 19.13 29.07
N GLU A 310 -6.56 19.98 29.56
CA GLU A 310 -7.33 19.71 30.78
C GLU A 310 -8.23 18.47 30.64
N MET A 311 -8.67 18.15 29.43
CA MET A 311 -9.40 16.91 29.10
C MET A 311 -8.51 15.66 29.00
N HIS A 312 -7.30 15.68 29.56
CA HIS A 312 -6.34 14.58 29.47
C HIS A 312 -6.94 13.21 29.85
N ALA A 313 -7.74 13.16 30.93
CA ALA A 313 -8.34 11.92 31.40
C ALA A 313 -9.28 11.31 30.34
N ASP A 314 -10.14 12.13 29.74
CA ASP A 314 -11.12 11.71 28.74
C ASP A 314 -10.43 11.25 27.45
N PHE A 315 -9.40 11.97 27.00
CA PHE A 315 -8.59 11.54 25.86
C PHE A 315 -7.89 10.20 26.11
N SER A 316 -7.28 10.05 27.29
CA SER A 316 -6.54 8.84 27.66
C SER A 316 -7.45 7.61 27.74
N GLU A 317 -8.68 7.76 28.24
CA GLU A 317 -9.67 6.67 28.31
C GLU A 317 -10.02 6.14 26.91
N GLN A 318 -9.98 7.00 25.89
CA GLN A 318 -10.23 6.63 24.49
C GLN A 318 -8.97 6.17 23.74
N GLY A 319 -7.83 6.02 24.44
CA GLY A 319 -6.55 5.64 23.85
C GLY A 319 -5.95 6.71 22.95
N LEU A 320 -6.19 7.99 23.25
CA LEU A 320 -5.56 9.15 22.62
C LEU A 320 -4.46 9.69 23.55
N GLU A 321 -3.26 9.91 23.01
CA GLU A 321 -2.11 10.42 23.75
C GLU A 321 -2.11 11.95 23.78
N VAL A 322 -2.00 12.55 24.97
CA VAL A 322 -1.77 13.99 25.14
C VAL A 322 -0.28 14.23 25.31
N THR A 323 0.33 15.01 24.41
CA THR A 323 1.79 15.08 24.26
C THR A 323 2.47 16.12 25.17
N GLY A 324 1.69 16.95 25.87
CA GLY A 324 2.17 18.10 26.64
C GLY A 324 2.69 19.29 25.80
N ASN A 325 2.71 19.17 24.47
CA ASN A 325 3.17 20.23 23.58
C ASN A 325 2.21 21.43 23.58
N GLN A 326 2.78 22.63 23.62
CA GLN A 326 2.01 23.90 23.68
C GLN A 326 1.78 24.57 22.32
N THR A 327 2.55 24.17 21.29
CA THR A 327 2.60 24.90 20.01
C THR A 327 2.31 24.02 18.80
N TYR A 328 2.20 22.70 18.99
CA TYR A 328 1.95 21.74 17.91
C TYR A 328 1.60 20.38 18.50
N ARG A 329 0.74 19.61 17.81
CA ARG A 329 0.41 18.22 18.17
C ARG A 329 0.03 18.07 19.65
N VAL A 330 -1.13 18.55 20.04
CA VAL A 330 -1.60 18.53 21.43
C VAL A 330 -2.06 17.12 21.83
N VAL A 331 -2.86 16.49 20.98
CA VAL A 331 -3.42 15.14 21.18
C VAL A 331 -3.16 14.32 19.92
N THR A 332 -2.84 13.04 20.05
CA THR A 332 -2.56 12.18 18.90
C THR A 332 -2.89 10.72 19.13
N ARG A 333 -3.13 10.01 18.04
CA ARG A 333 -3.05 8.55 18.00
C ARG A 333 -2.45 8.12 16.68
N LYS A 334 -1.63 7.09 16.75
CA LYS A 334 -0.90 6.51 15.63
C LYS A 334 -1.20 5.03 15.53
N TRP A 335 -1.50 4.58 14.32
CA TRP A 335 -1.54 3.17 13.96
C TRP A 335 -0.34 2.87 13.05
N GLU A 336 0.31 1.73 13.30
CA GLU A 336 1.27 1.14 12.38
C GLU A 336 0.51 0.12 11.51
N ILE A 337 0.74 0.14 10.20
CA ILE A 337 0.19 -0.83 9.26
C ILE A 337 1.32 -1.52 8.52
N GLU A 338 1.19 -2.83 8.33
CA GLU A 338 2.22 -3.63 7.65
C GLU A 338 2.24 -3.37 6.14
N SER A 339 1.11 -3.03 5.54
CA SER A 339 0.97 -2.73 4.11
C SER A 339 -0.23 -1.84 3.83
N ALA A 340 -0.32 -1.30 2.61
CA ALA A 340 -1.50 -0.56 2.16
C ALA A 340 -2.79 -1.42 2.16
N ASP A 341 -2.66 -2.75 2.04
CA ASP A 341 -3.78 -3.70 2.12
C ASP A 341 -4.18 -4.01 3.56
N GLY A 342 -3.33 -3.68 4.54
CA GLY A 342 -3.59 -3.91 5.96
C GLY A 342 -4.75 -3.07 6.54
N LEU A 343 -5.35 -2.20 5.74
CA LEU A 343 -6.52 -1.41 6.10
C LEU A 343 -7.80 -2.15 5.70
N ASP A 344 -8.13 -3.19 6.45
CA ASP A 344 -9.43 -3.85 6.32
C ASP A 344 -10.59 -2.93 6.78
N GLU A 345 -11.82 -3.40 6.59
CA GLU A 345 -13.01 -2.64 6.97
C GLU A 345 -13.08 -2.35 8.47
N THR A 346 -12.64 -3.29 9.32
CA THR A 346 -12.67 -3.12 10.78
C THR A 346 -11.70 -2.04 11.23
N MET A 347 -10.49 -2.01 10.67
CA MET A 347 -9.51 -0.97 10.98
C MET A 347 -9.96 0.40 10.49
N ARG A 348 -10.60 0.49 9.31
CA ARG A 348 -11.18 1.75 8.82
C ARG A 348 -12.28 2.27 9.74
N ASP A 349 -13.14 1.39 10.24
CA ASP A 349 -14.18 1.73 11.21
C ASP A 349 -13.57 2.22 12.53
N GLU A 350 -12.56 1.52 13.06
CA GLU A 350 -11.85 1.96 14.28
C GLU A 350 -11.25 3.36 14.11
N ILE A 351 -10.55 3.60 13.00
CA ILE A 351 -9.92 4.90 12.72
C ILE A 351 -10.99 5.99 12.59
N ALA A 352 -12.09 5.73 11.88
CA ALA A 352 -13.18 6.68 11.72
C ALA A 352 -13.83 7.02 13.06
N ASP A 353 -14.06 6.01 13.91
CA ASP A 353 -14.70 6.18 15.22
C ASP A 353 -13.81 6.95 16.18
N THR A 354 -12.50 6.65 16.15
CA THR A 354 -11.52 7.35 16.97
C THR A 354 -11.31 8.78 16.48
N PHE A 355 -11.32 9.03 15.17
CA PHE A 355 -11.27 10.38 14.62
C PHE A 355 -12.51 11.20 15.02
N ALA A 356 -13.70 10.61 14.95
CA ALA A 356 -14.92 11.27 15.40
C ALA A 356 -14.91 11.55 16.91
N MET A 357 -14.35 10.63 17.72
CA MET A 357 -14.18 10.84 19.15
C MET A 357 -13.22 12.00 19.43
N LEU A 358 -12.06 12.03 18.75
CA LEU A 358 -11.08 13.11 18.85
C LEU A 358 -11.73 14.48 18.56
N VAL A 359 -12.54 14.58 17.49
CA VAL A 359 -13.24 15.81 17.13
C VAL A 359 -14.28 16.22 18.17
N ARG A 360 -15.02 15.27 18.76
CA ARG A 360 -16.03 15.57 19.78
C ARG A 360 -15.40 16.06 21.08
N LEU A 361 -14.42 15.31 21.61
CA LEU A 361 -13.70 15.70 22.83
C LEU A 361 -13.00 17.05 22.65
N GLY A 362 -12.36 17.29 21.49
CA GLY A 362 -11.76 18.60 21.22
C GLY A 362 -12.77 19.75 21.20
N HIS A 363 -14.05 19.51 20.88
CA HIS A 363 -15.11 20.52 21.05
C HIS A 363 -15.61 20.65 22.48
N GLU A 364 -15.67 19.55 23.23
CA GLU A 364 -16.10 19.53 24.63
C GLU A 364 -15.17 20.37 25.51
N ALA A 365 -13.87 20.44 25.16
CA ALA A 365 -12.90 21.30 25.83
C ALA A 365 -13.36 22.78 25.89
N PHE A 366 -14.07 23.23 24.86
CA PHE A 366 -14.58 24.60 24.72
C PHE A 366 -16.09 24.73 25.01
N ALA A 367 -16.71 23.69 25.55
CA ALA A 367 -18.15 23.68 25.83
C ALA A 367 -18.49 24.37 27.16
N ASP A 368 -17.57 24.43 28.12
CA ASP A 368 -17.82 25.09 29.42
C ASP A 368 -17.49 26.59 29.43
N SER A 369 -16.60 27.08 28.56
CA SER A 369 -16.40 28.51 28.28
C SER A 369 -17.67 29.18 27.70
N GLN A 370 -18.70 28.39 27.35
CA GLN A 370 -20.08 28.83 27.05
C GLN A 370 -20.86 29.32 28.29
N ARG A 371 -20.61 28.76 29.48
CA ARG A 371 -21.41 29.03 30.69
C ARG A 371 -21.03 30.34 31.37
N GLU A 372 -19.78 30.78 31.24
CA GLU A 372 -19.31 32.01 31.90
C GLU A 372 -19.65 33.30 31.12
N ILE A 373 -20.00 33.22 29.83
CA ILE A 373 -20.37 34.40 29.02
C ILE A 373 -21.87 34.74 29.17
N HIS A 374 -22.68 33.81 29.69
CA HIS A 374 -24.13 33.96 29.86
C HIS A 374 -24.60 33.91 31.33
N GLY A 375 -23.67 33.87 32.29
CA GLY A 375 -23.93 34.06 33.73
C GLY A 375 -23.54 35.46 34.16
#